data_AF-A0A7R8X0M1-F1
#
_entry.id   AF-A0A7R8X0M1-F1
#
_cell.length_a   1.000
_cell.length_b   1.000
_cell.length_c   1.000
_cell.angle_alpha   90.00
_cell.angle_beta   90.00
_cell.angle_gamma   90.00
#
_symmetry.space_group_name_H-M   'P 1'
#
loop_
_entity.id
_entity.type
_entity.pdbx_description
1 polymer ?
#
loop_
_entity_poly.entity_id
_entity_poly.type
_entity_poly.pdbx_seq_one_letter_code
_entity_poly.pdbx_strand_id
1 'polypeptide(L)'
;MGSGATSGVTSCIKYVLFFFNLLVLIGGLAVGILGIIGMADAKFYNFANLGVDPSGFKVASIIFIVFGFTIVIFAFFGCCGAIRESKCMLLTYAVFTLIVFALMLAGGILVMFFKGKVREWVTDALNKSLKDKYNSSGDETKAWDELQKNTSCTSPLLQANPYTKGCIFLVDEMESHSKVIGIIALSFAAALKFPTPSTEGCTQYQCQRSVSRIWGLNPIRTLMEEDATVSDLQLVNYELIPFVTASCIDEVLEEVVHRAPPSPIISFSPSKTCEGEGREKLYRNGIYWTTILTEKHYRASSLATFPTIPQHHVLRSGYFHPVLREWQSLPSLITPSNLMLPVFVTDMEELVEDVAGFPGVKQWGVKRITEFLTPLVKNGLSSIILFGVPKKTPKDEVGSGADGKDSPVVQALEVIRGNYPDLLVACDVCICSYTSTGHCCIFKSDGTLDSVASNLRLARQAVAYAKAGAQIVGPSAMQDGTVAYLKAALREAGFGDTCAVLSYSIKFASVFYGPFRHAADCAPKAGDRKSYQIPPGSSSLAMRAAARDVEEGADMLMVKPGLTYLDIVRLTKDRFPNHPLFIYHVRLL
;
A
#
# COMPACT_ATOMS: atom_id res chain seq x y z
N MET A 1 39.02 -54.70 -1.16
CA MET A 1 38.54 -53.70 -2.15
C MET A 1 38.02 -52.50 -1.37
N GLY A 2 38.55 -51.30 -1.58
CA GLY A 2 38.19 -50.15 -0.72
C GLY A 2 38.99 -48.87 -0.97
N SER A 3 39.05 -48.39 -2.22
CA SER A 3 39.78 -47.17 -2.59
C SER A 3 39.19 -46.37 -3.77
N GLY A 4 38.02 -46.76 -4.29
CA GLY A 4 37.43 -46.13 -5.48
C GLY A 4 36.59 -44.87 -5.22
N ALA A 5 36.01 -44.71 -4.02
CA ALA A 5 35.07 -43.62 -3.73
C ALA A 5 35.73 -42.31 -3.28
N THR A 6 36.92 -42.38 -2.67
CA THR A 6 37.61 -41.21 -2.09
C THR A 6 38.34 -40.34 -3.12
N SER A 7 38.72 -40.90 -4.28
CA SER A 7 39.40 -40.18 -5.36
C SER A 7 38.48 -39.25 -6.16
N GLY A 8 37.22 -39.64 -6.38
CA GLY A 8 36.23 -38.80 -7.07
C GLY A 8 35.85 -37.56 -6.24
N VAL A 9 35.64 -37.75 -4.93
CA VAL A 9 35.28 -36.66 -4.00
C VAL A 9 36.43 -35.64 -3.87
N THR A 10 37.68 -36.10 -3.75
CA THR A 10 38.84 -35.20 -3.65
C THR A 10 39.11 -34.42 -4.95
N SER A 11 38.87 -35.03 -6.12
CA SER A 11 38.95 -34.30 -7.40
C SER A 11 37.86 -33.23 -7.53
N CYS A 12 36.61 -33.53 -7.17
CA CYS A 12 35.52 -32.55 -7.19
C CYS A 12 35.83 -31.33 -6.30
N ILE A 13 36.29 -31.56 -5.07
CA ILE A 13 36.66 -30.50 -4.13
C ILE A 13 37.77 -29.60 -4.69
N LYS A 14 38.78 -30.14 -5.37
CA LYS A 14 39.87 -29.35 -6.00
C LYS A 14 39.34 -28.36 -7.04
N TYR A 15 38.46 -28.81 -7.95
CA TYR A 15 37.92 -27.94 -8.99
C TYR A 15 36.97 -26.87 -8.43
N VAL A 16 36.16 -27.21 -7.43
CA VAL A 16 35.30 -26.24 -6.72
C VAL A 16 36.15 -25.18 -6.01
N LEU A 17 37.20 -25.59 -5.30
CA LEU A 17 38.08 -24.70 -4.54
C LEU A 17 38.95 -23.83 -5.47
N PHE A 18 39.37 -24.35 -6.62
CA PHE A 18 40.00 -23.57 -7.67
C PHE A 18 39.03 -22.54 -8.28
N PHE A 19 37.82 -22.97 -8.69
CA PHE A 19 36.83 -22.09 -9.31
C PHE A 19 36.41 -20.93 -8.39
N PHE A 20 36.18 -21.21 -7.11
CA PHE A 20 35.85 -20.15 -6.14
C PHE A 20 37.01 -19.14 -5.98
N ASN A 21 38.26 -19.62 -5.88
CA ASN A 21 39.42 -18.73 -5.83
C ASN A 21 39.64 -17.93 -7.12
N LEU A 22 39.31 -18.50 -8.28
CA LEU A 22 39.35 -17.78 -9.55
C LEU A 22 38.35 -16.62 -9.59
N LEU A 23 37.12 -16.82 -9.07
CA LEU A 23 36.14 -15.74 -8.92
C LEU A 23 36.63 -14.65 -7.96
N VAL A 24 37.24 -15.02 -6.83
CA VAL A 24 37.83 -14.06 -5.88
C VAL A 24 39.00 -13.29 -6.52
N LEU A 25 39.82 -13.94 -7.35
CA LEU A 25 40.91 -13.29 -8.08
C LEU A 25 40.38 -12.26 -9.10
N ILE A 26 39.35 -12.61 -9.86
CA ILE A 26 38.69 -11.70 -10.80
C ILE A 26 38.05 -10.52 -10.04
N GLY A 27 37.41 -10.78 -8.90
CA GLY A 27 36.84 -9.74 -8.03
C GLY A 27 37.91 -8.79 -7.48
N GLY A 28 39.06 -9.31 -7.01
CA GLY A 28 40.18 -8.50 -6.54
C GLY A 28 40.78 -7.61 -7.63
N LEU A 29 40.90 -8.13 -8.86
CA LEU A 29 41.31 -7.33 -10.03
C LEU A 29 40.30 -6.21 -10.33
N ALA A 30 39.00 -6.52 -10.31
CA ALA A 30 37.96 -5.52 -10.54
C ALA A 30 37.98 -4.40 -9.47
N VAL A 31 38.14 -4.74 -8.19
CA VAL A 31 38.28 -3.75 -7.10
C VAL A 31 39.54 -2.89 -7.26
N GLY A 32 40.67 -3.50 -7.62
CA GLY A 32 41.91 -2.76 -7.88
C GLY A 32 41.79 -1.80 -9.08
N ILE A 33 41.15 -2.25 -10.16
CA ILE A 33 40.88 -1.43 -11.36
C ILE A 33 39.94 -0.27 -11.02
N LEU A 34 38.89 -0.50 -10.23
CA LEU A 34 37.98 0.56 -9.76
C LEU A 34 38.73 1.62 -8.92
N GLY A 35 39.66 1.20 -8.05
CA GLY A 35 40.52 2.13 -7.31
C GLY A 35 41.43 2.96 -8.20
N ILE A 36 41.99 2.37 -9.27
CA ILE A 36 42.82 3.08 -10.26
C ILE A 36 41.97 4.07 -11.07
N ILE A 37 40.79 3.67 -11.53
CA ILE A 37 39.84 4.55 -12.25
C ILE A 37 39.42 5.72 -11.34
N GLY A 38 39.13 5.45 -10.06
CA GLY A 38 38.81 6.48 -9.07
C GLY A 38 39.94 7.51 -8.83
N MET A 39 41.21 7.12 -9.04
CA MET A 39 42.34 8.06 -9.02
C MET A 39 42.54 8.82 -10.34
N ALA A 40 42.06 8.29 -11.47
CA ALA A 40 42.33 8.82 -12.81
C ALA A 40 41.21 9.69 -13.38
N ASP A 41 39.95 9.50 -12.98
CA ASP A 41 38.80 10.22 -13.53
C ASP A 41 38.47 11.50 -12.73
N ALA A 42 38.70 12.65 -13.35
CA ALA A 42 38.35 13.96 -12.81
C ALA A 42 36.85 14.13 -12.52
N LYS A 43 35.96 13.45 -13.26
CA LYS A 43 34.51 13.51 -13.00
C LYS A 43 34.14 12.81 -11.69
N PHE A 44 34.77 11.67 -11.41
CA PHE A 44 34.57 10.95 -10.15
C PHE A 44 35.15 11.73 -8.97
N TYR A 45 36.28 12.43 -9.20
CA TYR A 45 36.86 13.38 -8.26
C TYR A 45 35.91 14.53 -7.90
N ASN A 46 35.22 15.09 -8.90
CA ASN A 46 34.21 16.13 -8.72
C ASN A 46 32.97 15.64 -7.96
N PHE A 47 32.58 14.37 -8.13
CA PHE A 47 31.52 13.76 -7.33
C PHE A 47 31.97 13.52 -5.87
N ALA A 48 33.22 13.11 -5.63
CA ALA A 48 33.75 12.90 -4.28
C ALA A 48 33.84 14.20 -3.43
N ASN A 49 34.02 15.34 -4.10
CA ASN A 49 34.01 16.67 -3.47
C ASN A 49 32.67 17.04 -2.77
N LEU A 50 31.58 16.27 -2.96
CA LEU A 50 30.29 16.46 -2.31
C LEU A 50 30.24 16.14 -0.81
N GLY A 51 31.27 15.54 -0.20
CA GLY A 51 31.19 15.21 1.23
C GLY A 51 32.41 14.56 1.87
N VAL A 52 33.46 14.29 1.09
CA VAL A 52 34.73 13.77 1.62
C VAL A 52 35.82 14.79 1.32
N ASP A 53 36.69 15.05 2.29
CA ASP A 53 37.88 15.87 2.11
C ASP A 53 38.69 15.35 0.90
N PRO A 54 39.21 16.22 0.00
CA PRO A 54 40.01 15.79 -1.15
C PRO A 54 41.22 14.90 -0.80
N SER A 55 41.72 14.97 0.44
CA SER A 55 42.71 14.05 0.99
C SER A 55 42.13 12.67 1.33
N GLY A 56 40.95 12.64 1.96
CA GLY A 56 40.25 11.41 2.34
C GLY A 56 39.83 10.56 1.14
N PHE A 57 39.45 11.18 0.01
CA PHE A 57 39.13 10.42 -1.20
C PHE A 57 40.36 9.76 -1.86
N LYS A 58 41.52 10.44 -1.85
CA LYS A 58 42.80 9.80 -2.26
C LYS A 58 43.11 8.61 -1.37
N VAL A 59 42.96 8.77 -0.05
CA VAL A 59 43.16 7.68 0.92
C VAL A 59 42.21 6.51 0.66
N ALA A 60 40.92 6.75 0.40
CA ALA A 60 39.96 5.71 0.06
C ALA A 60 40.32 4.96 -1.24
N SER A 61 40.72 5.67 -2.28
CA SER A 61 41.12 5.04 -3.56
C SER A 61 42.43 4.23 -3.41
N ILE A 62 43.41 4.75 -2.65
CA ILE A 62 44.63 4.01 -2.28
C ILE A 62 44.28 2.73 -1.49
N ILE A 63 43.34 2.80 -0.55
CA ILE A 63 42.86 1.63 0.21
C ILE A 63 42.25 0.59 -0.75
N PHE A 64 41.40 0.98 -1.70
CA PHE A 64 40.84 0.04 -2.68
C PHE A 64 41.90 -0.61 -3.58
N ILE A 65 42.93 0.13 -4.00
CA ILE A 65 44.05 -0.41 -4.78
C ILE A 65 44.84 -1.44 -3.96
N VAL A 66 45.24 -1.09 -2.73
CA VAL A 66 46.01 -1.98 -1.84
C VAL A 66 45.22 -3.22 -1.47
N PHE A 67 43.93 -3.07 -1.16
CA PHE A 67 43.04 -4.17 -0.79
C PHE A 67 42.75 -5.09 -1.98
N GLY A 68 42.48 -4.53 -3.17
CA GLY A 68 42.31 -5.29 -4.42
C GLY A 68 43.54 -6.12 -4.75
N PHE A 69 44.74 -5.52 -4.73
CA PHE A 69 45.99 -6.27 -4.95
C PHE A 69 46.23 -7.37 -3.90
N THR A 70 45.90 -7.10 -2.63
CA THR A 70 46.04 -8.07 -1.54
C THR A 70 45.11 -9.27 -1.74
N ILE A 71 43.86 -9.04 -2.17
CA ILE A 71 42.92 -10.11 -2.55
C ILE A 71 43.47 -10.94 -3.72
N VAL A 72 44.00 -10.29 -4.77
CA VAL A 72 44.59 -10.99 -5.93
C VAL A 72 45.75 -11.89 -5.51
N ILE A 73 46.63 -11.41 -4.62
CA ILE A 73 47.75 -12.20 -4.10
C ILE A 73 47.23 -13.43 -3.35
N PHE A 74 46.31 -13.28 -2.39
CA PHE A 74 45.78 -14.43 -1.63
C PHE A 74 45.00 -15.41 -2.52
N ALA A 75 44.19 -14.92 -3.45
CA ALA A 75 43.46 -15.75 -4.40
C ALA A 75 44.39 -16.52 -5.36
N PHE A 76 45.54 -15.92 -5.74
CA PHE A 76 46.59 -16.60 -6.50
C PHE A 76 47.21 -17.76 -5.71
N PHE A 77 47.52 -17.56 -4.42
CA PHE A 77 47.98 -18.64 -3.52
C PHE A 77 46.94 -19.75 -3.38
N GLY A 78 45.65 -19.41 -3.29
CA GLY A 78 44.54 -20.38 -3.29
C GLY A 78 44.43 -21.17 -4.60
N CYS A 79 44.46 -20.49 -5.75
CA CYS A 79 44.42 -21.12 -7.08
C CYS A 79 45.63 -22.05 -7.31
N CYS A 80 46.85 -21.59 -7.02
CA CYS A 80 48.07 -22.37 -7.19
C CYS A 80 48.15 -23.53 -6.18
N GLY A 81 47.67 -23.33 -4.96
CA GLY A 81 47.58 -24.39 -3.94
C GLY A 81 46.62 -25.50 -4.35
N ALA A 82 45.46 -25.15 -4.92
CA ALA A 82 44.47 -26.10 -5.41
C ALA A 82 44.97 -26.93 -6.61
N ILE A 83 45.64 -26.29 -7.58
CA ILE A 83 46.17 -26.98 -8.78
C ILE A 83 47.42 -27.81 -8.47
N ARG A 84 48.37 -27.29 -7.67
CA ARG A 84 49.65 -27.96 -7.40
C ARG A 84 49.62 -28.91 -6.19
N GLU A 85 48.46 -29.06 -5.56
CA GLU A 85 48.25 -29.89 -4.35
C GLU A 85 49.20 -29.58 -3.19
N SER A 86 49.76 -28.36 -3.18
CA SER A 86 50.78 -27.96 -2.21
C SER A 86 50.15 -27.62 -0.87
N LYS A 87 50.30 -28.54 0.09
CA LYS A 87 49.82 -28.38 1.48
C LYS A 87 50.30 -27.08 2.12
N CYS A 88 51.54 -26.65 1.82
CA CYS A 88 52.10 -25.39 2.32
C CYS A 88 51.30 -24.18 1.81
N MET A 89 51.07 -24.10 0.49
CA MET A 89 50.33 -23.00 -0.14
C MET A 89 48.86 -22.93 0.35
N LEU A 90 48.21 -24.09 0.48
CA LEU A 90 46.83 -24.19 0.99
C LEU A 90 46.74 -23.81 2.48
N LEU A 91 47.74 -24.16 3.29
CA LEU A 91 47.79 -23.77 4.70
C LEU A 91 47.98 -22.25 4.84
N THR A 92 48.88 -21.65 4.06
CA THR A 92 49.07 -20.19 4.01
C THR A 92 47.77 -19.47 3.62
N TYR A 93 47.09 -19.94 2.57
CA TYR A 93 45.78 -19.42 2.15
C TYR A 93 44.71 -19.53 3.27
N ALA A 94 44.63 -20.67 3.96
CA ALA A 94 43.67 -20.87 5.04
C ALA A 94 43.92 -19.93 6.24
N VAL A 95 45.19 -19.73 6.63
CA VAL A 95 45.56 -18.82 7.73
C VAL A 95 45.19 -17.37 7.39
N PHE A 96 45.53 -16.89 6.18
CA PHE A 96 45.15 -15.52 5.78
C PHE A 96 43.63 -15.33 5.69
N THR A 97 42.90 -16.33 5.18
CA THR A 97 41.43 -16.29 5.12
C THR A 97 40.81 -16.17 6.52
N LEU A 98 41.34 -16.90 7.50
CA LEU A 98 40.86 -16.86 8.89
C LEU A 98 41.15 -15.51 9.58
N ILE A 99 42.31 -14.89 9.30
CA ILE A 99 42.65 -13.54 9.78
C ILE A 99 41.71 -12.49 9.19
N VAL A 100 41.46 -12.52 7.88
CA VAL A 100 40.53 -11.58 7.22
C VAL A 100 39.11 -11.75 7.76
N PHE A 101 38.65 -12.98 7.97
CA PHE A 101 37.34 -13.26 8.57
C PHE A 101 37.20 -12.68 9.99
N ALA A 102 38.22 -12.83 10.84
CA ALA A 102 38.24 -12.26 12.18
C ALA A 102 38.18 -10.71 12.16
N LEU A 103 38.93 -10.07 11.25
CA LEU A 103 38.89 -8.61 11.06
C LEU A 103 37.52 -8.11 10.57
N MET A 104 36.88 -8.84 9.65
CA MET A 104 35.53 -8.51 9.17
C MET A 104 34.47 -8.61 10.28
N LEU A 105 34.55 -9.64 11.14
CA LEU A 105 33.67 -9.76 12.31
C LEU A 105 33.87 -8.61 13.31
N ALA A 106 35.12 -8.27 13.63
CA ALA A 106 35.43 -7.14 14.50
C ALA A 106 34.89 -5.81 13.96
N GLY A 107 35.09 -5.54 12.66
CA GLY A 107 34.56 -4.36 11.98
C GLY A 107 33.02 -4.32 11.96
N GLY A 108 32.37 -5.44 11.68
CA GLY A 108 30.90 -5.55 11.69
C GLY A 108 30.29 -5.29 13.08
N ILE A 109 30.91 -5.84 14.13
CA ILE A 109 30.50 -5.58 15.52
C ILE A 109 30.67 -4.09 15.87
N LEU A 110 31.81 -3.48 15.49
CA LEU A 110 32.09 -2.07 15.73
C LEU A 110 31.05 -1.15 15.06
N VAL A 111 30.69 -1.42 13.80
CA VAL A 111 29.66 -0.66 13.06
C VAL A 111 28.28 -0.84 13.70
N MET A 112 27.93 -2.04 14.16
CA MET A 112 26.65 -2.25 14.88
C MET A 112 26.58 -1.51 16.21
N PHE A 113 27.70 -1.42 16.96
CA PHE A 113 27.74 -0.72 18.24
C PHE A 113 27.71 0.82 18.08
N PHE A 114 28.28 1.35 17.00
CA PHE A 114 28.40 2.79 16.75
C PHE A 114 27.42 3.36 15.70
N LYS A 115 26.37 2.62 15.32
CA LYS A 115 25.36 3.05 14.30
C LYS A 115 24.89 4.51 14.47
N GLY A 116 24.61 4.94 15.70
CA GLY A 116 24.18 6.31 15.99
C GLY A 116 25.22 7.36 15.56
N LYS A 117 26.47 7.21 16.01
CA LYS A 117 27.58 8.12 15.66
C LYS A 117 27.93 8.10 14.18
N VAL A 118 27.85 6.93 13.52
CA VAL A 118 28.10 6.85 12.07
C VAL A 118 27.03 7.63 11.29
N ARG A 119 25.75 7.48 11.65
CA ARG A 119 24.65 8.23 11.02
C ARG A 119 24.81 9.74 11.24
N GLU A 120 25.15 10.15 12.46
CA GLU A 120 25.38 11.55 12.83
C GLU A 120 26.55 12.16 12.02
N TRP A 121 27.70 11.48 11.99
CA TRP A 121 28.88 11.92 11.22
C TRP A 121 28.61 12.04 9.71
N VAL A 122 27.92 11.08 9.10
CA VAL A 122 27.54 11.14 7.68
C VAL A 122 26.55 12.29 7.42
N THR A 123 25.59 12.49 8.32
CA THR A 123 24.59 13.56 8.18
C THR A 123 25.22 14.94 8.31
N ASP A 124 26.16 15.13 9.23
CA ASP A 124 26.90 16.38 9.40
C ASP A 124 27.86 16.66 8.24
N ALA A 125 28.57 15.64 7.72
CA ALA A 125 29.42 15.80 6.55
C ALA A 125 28.63 16.25 5.30
N LEU A 126 27.48 15.62 5.04
CA LEU A 126 26.59 15.99 3.94
C LEU A 126 25.97 17.38 4.13
N ASN A 127 25.47 17.69 5.33
CA ASN A 127 24.92 19.02 5.64
C ASN A 127 25.96 20.13 5.54
N LYS A 128 27.21 19.87 5.95
CA LYS A 128 28.29 20.84 5.86
C LYS A 128 28.65 21.11 4.41
N SER A 129 28.80 20.07 3.60
CA SER A 129 29.08 20.24 2.16
C SER A 129 27.95 20.97 1.42
N LEU A 130 26.68 20.63 1.70
CA LEU A 130 25.54 21.34 1.10
C LEU A 130 25.52 22.84 1.47
N LYS A 131 25.96 23.22 2.68
CA LYS A 131 26.01 24.63 3.11
C LYS A 131 27.22 25.39 2.57
N ASP A 132 28.38 24.77 2.59
CA ASP A 132 29.66 25.45 2.33
C ASP A 132 30.00 25.52 0.83
N LYS A 133 29.41 24.66 -0.01
CA LYS A 133 29.83 24.45 -1.41
C LYS A 133 28.73 24.54 -2.47
N TYR A 134 27.48 24.24 -2.12
CA TYR A 134 26.37 24.39 -3.07
C TYR A 134 26.19 25.88 -3.42
N ASN A 135 25.99 26.17 -4.72
CA ASN A 135 25.97 27.54 -5.27
C ASN A 135 27.36 28.21 -5.42
N SER A 136 28.46 27.49 -5.18
CA SER A 136 29.76 27.84 -5.77
C SER A 136 29.78 27.46 -7.25
N SER A 137 30.38 28.31 -8.10
CA SER A 137 30.33 28.22 -9.57
C SER A 137 31.30 27.18 -10.15
N GLY A 138 31.27 25.95 -9.61
CA GLY A 138 32.12 24.83 -10.00
C GLY A 138 31.36 23.52 -10.21
N ASP A 139 32.11 22.45 -10.46
CA ASP A 139 31.54 21.11 -10.75
C ASP A 139 30.82 20.47 -9.55
N GLU A 140 31.03 20.98 -8.34
CA GLU A 140 30.38 20.50 -7.10
C GLU A 140 28.86 20.77 -7.10
N THR A 141 28.42 21.88 -7.69
CA THR A 141 26.98 22.17 -7.87
C THR A 141 26.34 21.21 -8.87
N LYS A 142 27.00 20.94 -10.01
CA LYS A 142 26.51 19.98 -11.02
C LYS A 142 26.34 18.57 -10.47
N ALA A 143 27.27 18.12 -9.62
CA ALA A 143 27.20 16.79 -9.04
C ALA A 143 26.11 16.68 -7.94
N TRP A 144 25.75 17.78 -7.26
CA TRP A 144 24.52 17.85 -6.47
C TRP A 144 23.26 17.80 -7.34
N ASP A 145 23.22 18.54 -8.46
CA ASP A 145 22.08 18.54 -9.39
C ASP A 145 21.84 17.14 -9.98
N GLU A 146 22.91 16.43 -10.35
CA GLU A 146 22.84 15.07 -10.91
C GLU A 146 22.43 14.03 -9.87
N LEU A 147 22.86 14.18 -8.61
CA LEU A 147 22.39 13.37 -7.48
C LEU A 147 20.89 13.59 -7.21
N GLN A 148 20.43 14.85 -7.18
CA GLN A 148 19.01 15.19 -7.00
C GLN A 148 18.15 14.65 -8.16
N LYS A 149 18.64 14.76 -9.40
CA LYS A 149 17.97 14.24 -10.60
C LYS A 149 17.82 12.71 -10.59
N ASN A 150 18.89 11.98 -10.27
CA ASN A 150 18.85 10.51 -10.25
C ASN A 150 18.05 9.95 -9.07
N THR A 151 17.96 10.67 -7.94
CA THR A 151 17.11 10.31 -6.79
C THR A 151 15.64 10.75 -6.94
N SER A 152 15.23 11.26 -8.10
CA SER A 152 13.89 11.81 -8.38
C SER A 152 13.49 13.02 -7.50
N CYS A 153 14.47 13.67 -6.87
CA CYS A 153 14.32 14.88 -6.06
C CYS A 153 14.28 16.15 -6.94
N THR A 154 13.41 16.19 -7.95
CA THR A 154 13.23 17.38 -8.80
C THR A 154 11.81 17.93 -8.74
N SER A 155 11.64 19.02 -7.98
CA SER A 155 10.47 19.91 -8.05
C SER A 155 10.95 21.35 -8.28
N PRO A 156 10.33 22.13 -9.17
CA PRO A 156 10.74 23.51 -9.47
C PRO A 156 10.73 24.47 -8.26
N LEU A 157 10.13 24.09 -7.14
CA LEU A 157 9.98 24.92 -5.93
C LEU A 157 11.24 25.01 -5.05
N LEU A 158 12.31 24.26 -5.36
CA LEU A 158 13.55 24.25 -4.57
C LEU A 158 14.42 25.51 -4.69
N GLN A 159 14.10 26.46 -5.58
CA GLN A 159 14.84 27.73 -5.71
C GLN A 159 14.59 28.74 -4.57
N ALA A 160 13.66 28.47 -3.65
CA ALA A 160 13.23 29.45 -2.64
C ALA A 160 13.85 29.30 -1.23
N ASN A 161 14.38 28.12 -0.85
CA ASN A 161 15.06 27.95 0.44
C ASN A 161 15.97 26.68 0.45
N PRO A 162 17.30 26.80 0.61
CA PRO A 162 18.21 25.65 0.54
C PRO A 162 18.32 24.84 1.85
N TYR A 163 17.60 25.23 2.92
CA TYR A 163 17.74 24.59 4.22
C TYR A 163 16.67 23.51 4.50
N THR A 164 17.16 22.27 4.56
CA THR A 164 16.61 21.05 5.21
C THR A 164 15.78 20.04 4.40
N LYS A 165 16.18 18.76 4.56
CA LYS A 165 15.41 17.50 4.38
C LYS A 165 15.14 16.96 2.96
N GLY A 166 16.08 17.15 2.02
CA GLY A 166 16.07 16.42 0.73
C GLY A 166 16.85 15.08 0.71
N CYS A 167 18.02 15.01 1.36
CA CYS A 167 19.03 13.96 1.08
C CYS A 167 19.31 13.02 2.27
N ILE A 168 18.29 12.37 2.83
CA ILE A 168 18.44 11.30 3.85
C ILE A 168 18.30 9.89 3.25
N PHE A 169 17.78 9.77 2.02
CA PHE A 169 17.53 8.48 1.35
C PHE A 169 18.77 7.58 1.14
N LEU A 170 19.95 8.16 0.91
CA LEU A 170 21.19 7.41 0.69
C LEU A 170 21.61 6.53 1.89
N VAL A 171 21.24 6.89 3.11
CA VAL A 171 21.60 6.13 4.32
C VAL A 171 20.68 4.92 4.51
N ASP A 172 19.39 5.08 4.24
CA ASP A 172 18.39 4.00 4.37
C ASP A 172 18.53 2.96 3.24
N GLU A 173 19.02 3.37 2.05
CA GLU A 173 19.28 2.44 0.94
C GLU A 173 20.49 1.53 1.22
N MET A 174 21.53 2.04 1.90
CA MET A 174 22.62 1.20 2.43
C MET A 174 22.13 0.22 3.52
N GLU A 175 21.08 0.57 4.28
CA GLU A 175 20.51 -0.32 5.30
C GLU A 175 19.85 -1.57 4.67
N SER A 176 19.26 -1.43 3.47
CA SER A 176 18.73 -2.56 2.69
C SER A 176 19.82 -3.61 2.39
N HIS A 177 21.01 -3.18 1.99
CA HIS A 177 22.12 -4.07 1.64
C HIS A 177 22.73 -4.79 2.84
N SER A 178 22.58 -4.26 4.07
CA SER A 178 23.04 -4.94 5.30
C SER A 178 22.32 -6.28 5.56
N LYS A 179 21.09 -6.44 5.04
CA LYS A 179 20.31 -7.69 5.18
C LYS A 179 20.96 -8.86 4.44
N VAL A 180 21.68 -8.59 3.35
CA VAL A 180 22.43 -9.62 2.59
C VAL A 180 23.55 -10.22 3.46
N ILE A 181 24.27 -9.37 4.22
CA ILE A 181 25.33 -9.81 5.13
C ILE A 181 24.73 -10.64 6.30
N GLY A 182 23.58 -10.23 6.83
CA GLY A 182 22.86 -11.00 7.86
C GLY A 182 22.42 -12.39 7.40
N ILE A 183 21.93 -12.52 6.17
CA ILE A 183 21.52 -13.80 5.57
C ILE A 183 22.73 -14.72 5.35
N ILE A 184 23.89 -14.19 4.95
CA ILE A 184 25.13 -14.96 4.82
C ILE A 184 25.61 -15.45 6.20
N ALA A 185 25.56 -14.60 7.23
CA ALA A 185 25.93 -14.97 8.59
C ALA A 185 25.03 -16.06 9.20
N LEU A 186 23.70 -15.94 9.01
CA LEU A 186 22.73 -16.97 9.44
C LEU A 186 22.94 -18.31 8.71
N SER A 187 23.26 -18.26 7.43
CA SER A 187 23.54 -19.45 6.62
C SER A 187 24.82 -20.19 7.06
N PHE A 188 25.83 -19.45 7.56
CA PHE A 188 27.06 -20.02 8.12
C PHE A 188 26.87 -20.56 9.54
N ALA A 189 26.04 -19.90 10.35
CA ALA A 189 25.66 -20.40 11.68
C ALA A 189 24.90 -21.74 11.62
N ALA A 190 24.08 -21.96 10.58
CA ALA A 190 23.42 -23.24 10.33
C ALA A 190 24.39 -24.37 9.89
N ALA A 191 25.55 -24.03 9.32
CA ALA A 191 26.56 -25.00 8.89
C ALA A 191 27.47 -25.48 10.03
N LEU A 192 27.67 -24.65 11.07
CA LEU A 192 28.45 -24.98 12.26
C LEU A 192 27.52 -25.53 13.35
N LYS A 193 27.41 -26.86 13.43
CA LYS A 193 26.59 -27.58 14.43
C LYS A 193 26.94 -27.19 15.88
N PHE A 194 26.24 -26.20 16.43
CA PHE A 194 26.09 -26.01 17.87
C PHE A 194 24.78 -26.67 18.34
N PRO A 195 24.77 -27.36 19.49
CA PRO A 195 23.57 -28.02 19.98
C PRO A 195 22.61 -27.00 20.61
N THR A 196 21.45 -26.78 19.98
CA THR A 196 20.32 -26.13 20.64
C THR A 196 19.55 -27.16 21.48
N PRO A 197 19.09 -26.81 22.69
CA PRO A 197 18.35 -27.73 23.55
C PRO A 197 16.99 -28.11 22.94
N SER A 198 16.49 -29.27 23.38
CA SER A 198 15.28 -29.93 22.88
C SER A 198 14.00 -29.07 22.98
N THR A 199 13.30 -28.94 21.85
CA THR A 199 11.85 -28.78 21.81
C THR A 199 11.23 -29.91 20.99
N GLU A 200 10.66 -30.89 21.69
CA GLU A 200 9.81 -31.90 21.06
C GLU A 200 8.50 -31.25 20.57
N GLY A 201 7.91 -31.81 19.51
CA GLY A 201 6.52 -31.50 19.13
C GLY A 201 6.30 -30.56 17.93
N CYS A 202 6.77 -30.94 16.74
CA CYS A 202 6.02 -30.61 15.52
C CYS A 202 6.25 -31.65 14.41
N THR A 203 5.16 -32.26 13.95
CA THR A 203 5.16 -33.31 12.92
C THR A 203 5.34 -32.73 11.50
N GLN A 204 5.83 -33.58 10.60
CA GLN A 204 6.36 -33.28 9.26
C GLN A 204 5.32 -32.81 8.21
N TYR A 205 4.22 -32.17 8.61
CA TYR A 205 3.11 -31.78 7.72
C TYR A 205 3.04 -30.28 7.39
N GLN A 206 3.88 -29.43 8.01
CA GLN A 206 3.86 -27.98 7.77
C GLN A 206 4.84 -27.49 6.69
N CYS A 207 5.81 -28.30 6.27
CA CYS A 207 6.91 -27.84 5.39
C CYS A 207 6.51 -27.68 3.90
N GLN A 208 5.47 -28.37 3.42
CA GLN A 208 5.04 -28.30 2.01
C GLN A 208 4.15 -27.09 1.68
N ARG A 209 3.68 -26.32 2.66
CA ARG A 209 2.72 -25.20 2.43
C ARG A 209 3.36 -23.89 1.98
N SER A 210 4.69 -23.79 1.97
CA SER A 210 5.42 -22.55 1.70
C SER A 210 5.77 -22.31 0.23
N VAL A 211 5.67 -23.32 -0.65
CA VAL A 211 6.13 -23.22 -2.05
C VAL A 211 5.01 -22.80 -3.02
N SER A 212 3.74 -23.16 -2.77
CA SER A 212 2.62 -22.84 -3.68
C SER A 212 2.05 -21.42 -3.54
N ARG A 213 2.53 -20.59 -2.61
CA ARG A 213 2.07 -19.20 -2.44
C ARG A 213 2.81 -18.16 -3.27
N ILE A 214 3.85 -18.55 -4.00
CA ILE A 214 4.69 -17.61 -4.79
C ILE A 214 4.20 -17.46 -6.24
N TRP A 215 3.40 -18.41 -6.74
CA TRP A 215 2.77 -18.35 -8.07
C TRP A 215 1.28 -18.68 -7.95
N GLY A 216 0.43 -17.66 -8.11
CA GLY A 216 -1.01 -17.75 -7.88
C GLY A 216 -1.76 -18.61 -8.89
N LEU A 217 -1.81 -19.91 -8.66
CA LEU A 217 -2.66 -20.86 -9.38
C LEU A 217 -3.50 -21.65 -8.38
N ASN A 218 -4.83 -21.54 -8.48
CA ASN A 218 -5.77 -22.35 -7.72
C ASN A 218 -5.90 -23.74 -8.34
N PRO A 219 -5.72 -24.84 -7.57
CA PRO A 219 -6.35 -26.11 -7.86
C PRO A 219 -7.73 -26.13 -7.19
N ILE A 220 -8.77 -26.35 -7.99
CA ILE A 220 -10.10 -26.77 -7.49
C ILE A 220 -9.90 -28.05 -6.69
N ARG A 221 -10.48 -28.14 -5.48
CA ARG A 221 -10.49 -29.39 -4.69
C ARG A 221 -11.91 -29.88 -4.51
N THR A 222 -12.20 -31.01 -5.14
CA THR A 222 -13.42 -31.80 -4.98
C THR A 222 -13.54 -32.35 -3.56
N LEU A 223 -14.78 -32.48 -3.08
CA LEU A 223 -15.14 -33.14 -1.82
C LEU A 223 -15.33 -34.65 -2.05
N MET A 224 -14.76 -35.47 -1.17
CA MET A 224 -15.19 -36.82 -0.73
C MET A 224 -14.65 -36.94 0.72
N GLU A 225 -15.52 -37.07 1.74
CA GLU A 225 -15.90 -38.33 2.43
C GLU A 225 -14.77 -38.87 3.35
N GLU A 226 -14.97 -39.34 4.58
CA GLU A 226 -16.12 -39.51 5.51
C GLU A 226 -15.68 -38.96 6.91
N ASP A 227 -16.52 -38.62 7.89
CA ASP A 227 -17.41 -39.52 8.65
C ASP A 227 -18.33 -38.75 9.62
N ALA A 228 -19.32 -39.45 10.20
CA ALA A 228 -20.15 -39.07 11.38
C ALA A 228 -21.39 -38.14 11.23
N THR A 229 -22.51 -38.81 10.93
CA THR A 229 -23.84 -38.70 11.60
C THR A 229 -24.73 -37.45 11.47
N VAL A 230 -25.89 -37.68 10.85
CA VAL A 230 -27.11 -36.85 10.84
C VAL A 230 -28.00 -37.18 12.04
N SER A 231 -28.62 -36.16 12.65
CA SER A 231 -29.93 -36.30 13.32
C SER A 231 -30.70 -34.97 13.43
N ASP A 232 -31.73 -34.86 12.59
CA ASP A 232 -33.02 -34.16 12.76
C ASP A 232 -33.21 -32.63 12.61
N LEU A 233 -34.38 -32.34 12.00
CA LEU A 233 -35.14 -31.09 11.78
C LEU A 233 -34.57 -30.13 10.69
N GLN A 234 -35.13 -30.11 9.46
CA GLN A 234 -36.42 -29.51 9.03
C GLN A 234 -36.45 -27.98 9.21
N LEU A 235 -36.90 -27.11 8.28
CA LEU A 235 -37.60 -27.16 6.97
C LEU A 235 -37.23 -25.81 6.26
N VAL A 236 -37.12 -25.65 4.93
CA VAL A 236 -38.19 -25.40 3.92
C VAL A 236 -37.54 -25.23 2.52
N ASN A 237 -38.04 -25.95 1.50
CA ASN A 237 -38.20 -25.69 0.03
C ASN A 237 -37.21 -24.80 -0.79
N TYR A 238 -37.00 -24.96 -2.12
CA TYR A 238 -37.73 -25.71 -3.18
C TYR A 238 -36.77 -26.32 -4.26
N GLU A 239 -37.12 -27.53 -4.69
CA GLU A 239 -36.87 -28.34 -5.93
C GLU A 239 -35.81 -28.02 -7.02
N LEU A 240 -35.36 -29.11 -7.67
CA LEU A 240 -34.38 -29.14 -8.77
C LEU A 240 -34.78 -30.20 -9.85
N ILE A 241 -34.93 -29.77 -11.12
CA ILE A 241 -34.93 -30.52 -12.42
C ILE A 241 -35.98 -31.65 -12.68
N PRO A 242 -36.35 -31.96 -13.96
CA PRO A 242 -35.52 -32.71 -14.95
C PRO A 242 -35.40 -32.02 -16.35
N PHE A 243 -34.25 -32.06 -17.05
CA PHE A 243 -33.77 -33.10 -18.00
C PHE A 243 -34.79 -33.39 -19.14
N VAL A 244 -34.50 -33.18 -20.45
CA VAL A 244 -33.71 -34.08 -21.33
C VAL A 244 -33.39 -33.43 -22.72
N THR A 245 -32.13 -33.61 -23.18
CA THR A 245 -31.51 -33.62 -24.56
C THR A 245 -32.09 -32.94 -25.82
N ALA A 246 -31.16 -32.59 -26.74
CA ALA A 246 -31.39 -32.73 -28.19
C ALA A 246 -30.11 -33.20 -28.95
N SER A 247 -30.15 -34.37 -29.58
CA SER A 247 -29.19 -34.83 -30.61
C SER A 247 -29.79 -36.01 -31.40
N CYS A 248 -30.19 -35.74 -32.64
CA CYS A 248 -30.52 -36.68 -33.73
C CYS A 248 -31.61 -37.75 -33.49
N ILE A 249 -32.70 -37.66 -34.26
CA ILE A 249 -33.13 -38.69 -35.23
C ILE A 249 -34.12 -38.04 -36.22
N ASP A 250 -34.19 -38.59 -37.43
CA ASP A 250 -34.91 -38.06 -38.59
C ASP A 250 -36.45 -38.23 -38.55
N GLU A 251 -37.08 -37.61 -39.57
CA GLU A 251 -38.30 -38.04 -40.27
C GLU A 251 -39.72 -37.68 -39.76
N VAL A 252 -40.49 -37.15 -40.75
CA VAL A 252 -41.92 -37.41 -41.05
C VAL A 252 -43.04 -36.55 -40.39
N LEU A 253 -43.57 -35.66 -41.26
CA LEU A 253 -44.97 -35.29 -41.55
C LEU A 253 -45.95 -34.74 -40.47
N GLU A 254 -46.36 -33.50 -40.77
CA GLU A 254 -47.75 -33.01 -40.92
C GLU A 254 -48.73 -32.86 -39.73
N GLU A 255 -49.71 -31.99 -40.05
CA GLU A 255 -50.94 -31.61 -39.36
C GLU A 255 -50.87 -30.83 -38.04
N VAL A 256 -51.66 -29.78 -37.76
CA VAL A 256 -52.44 -28.76 -38.51
C VAL A 256 -53.41 -28.17 -37.48
N VAL A 257 -53.53 -26.81 -37.38
CA VAL A 257 -54.70 -26.09 -36.83
C VAL A 257 -54.94 -26.24 -35.29
N HIS A 258 -55.27 -25.25 -34.45
CA HIS A 258 -55.74 -23.85 -34.50
C HIS A 258 -55.33 -23.21 -33.13
N ARG A 259 -55.11 -21.91 -32.89
CA ARG A 259 -56.04 -20.76 -33.02
C ARG A 259 -55.36 -19.45 -32.54
N ALA A 260 -55.66 -18.33 -33.19
CA ALA A 260 -55.50 -16.92 -32.75
C ALA A 260 -56.52 -16.09 -33.59
N PRO A 261 -56.64 -14.73 -33.54
CA PRO A 261 -56.15 -13.69 -32.62
C PRO A 261 -57.39 -12.88 -32.05
N PRO A 262 -57.47 -11.53 -31.88
CA PRO A 262 -57.10 -10.44 -32.82
C PRO A 262 -56.32 -9.22 -32.24
N SER A 263 -55.95 -8.30 -33.14
CA SER A 263 -55.11 -7.10 -33.00
C SER A 263 -55.89 -5.79 -32.68
N PRO A 264 -55.25 -4.58 -32.71
CA PRO A 264 -55.15 -3.85 -33.99
C PRO A 264 -53.82 -3.11 -34.27
N ILE A 265 -53.57 -2.85 -35.56
CA ILE A 265 -52.51 -2.03 -36.16
C ILE A 265 -53.19 -0.89 -36.95
N ILE A 266 -52.53 0.26 -37.18
CA ILE A 266 -52.53 1.05 -38.44
C ILE A 266 -51.69 2.33 -38.31
N SER A 267 -51.06 2.72 -39.44
CA SER A 267 -50.42 4.02 -39.79
C SER A 267 -48.88 4.06 -39.77
N PHE A 268 -48.16 4.40 -40.87
CA PHE A 268 -48.56 4.38 -42.31
C PHE A 268 -47.33 4.13 -43.24
N SER A 269 -47.19 4.84 -44.37
CA SER A 269 -46.32 4.55 -45.54
C SER A 269 -45.35 5.71 -45.88
N PRO A 270 -44.41 5.55 -46.85
CA PRO A 270 -44.79 5.96 -48.21
C PRO A 270 -44.43 4.96 -49.34
N SER A 271 -45.31 4.93 -50.34
CA SER A 271 -45.29 4.04 -51.51
C SER A 271 -45.28 4.81 -52.83
N LYS A 272 -44.58 4.28 -53.85
CA LYS A 272 -44.91 4.35 -55.30
C LYS A 272 -44.42 3.04 -55.92
N THR A 273 -45.21 2.10 -56.48
CA THR A 273 -46.15 2.15 -57.63
C THR A 273 -45.44 2.53 -58.95
N CYS A 274 -45.61 1.84 -60.09
CA CYS A 274 -46.71 0.97 -60.54
C CYS A 274 -46.25 -0.25 -61.38
N GLU A 275 -47.15 -1.25 -61.51
CA GLU A 275 -47.51 -2.04 -62.72
C GLU A 275 -46.43 -2.74 -63.59
N GLY A 276 -46.64 -3.96 -64.09
CA GLY A 276 -47.83 -4.82 -64.02
C GLY A 276 -47.58 -6.27 -64.49
N GLU A 277 -48.60 -7.11 -64.38
CA GLU A 277 -48.55 -8.55 -64.63
C GLU A 277 -48.51 -8.93 -66.12
N GLY A 278 -48.00 -10.13 -66.41
CA GLY A 278 -48.73 -11.03 -67.33
C GLY A 278 -48.00 -11.57 -68.57
N ARG A 279 -47.83 -12.90 -68.54
CA ARG A 279 -47.77 -13.84 -69.68
C ARG A 279 -46.60 -13.80 -70.66
N GLU A 280 -45.91 -14.94 -70.67
CA GLU A 280 -45.41 -15.68 -71.84
C GLU A 280 -45.22 -14.91 -73.16
N LYS A 281 -43.97 -14.80 -73.61
CA LYS A 281 -43.71 -14.85 -75.06
C LYS A 281 -42.40 -15.54 -75.43
N LEU A 282 -42.59 -16.43 -76.39
CA LEU A 282 -41.67 -17.33 -77.05
C LEU A 282 -40.36 -16.71 -77.60
N TYR A 283 -39.29 -17.49 -77.45
CA TYR A 283 -38.26 -17.82 -78.46
C TYR A 283 -37.17 -16.81 -78.93
N ARG A 284 -35.95 -17.34 -78.77
CA ARG A 284 -34.78 -17.34 -79.69
C ARG A 284 -33.82 -16.14 -79.77
N ASN A 285 -32.53 -16.55 -79.76
CA ASN A 285 -31.32 -15.88 -80.24
C ASN A 285 -30.76 -14.72 -79.40
N GLY A 286 -29.95 -15.07 -78.39
CA GLY A 286 -29.02 -14.18 -77.70
C GLY A 286 -27.66 -14.86 -77.50
N ILE A 287 -26.59 -14.25 -77.99
CA ILE A 287 -25.22 -14.79 -78.04
C ILE A 287 -24.46 -14.44 -76.75
N TYR A 288 -23.98 -15.46 -76.01
CA TYR A 288 -22.82 -15.50 -75.09
C TYR A 288 -22.71 -14.41 -73.97
N TRP A 289 -22.01 -14.56 -72.84
CA TRP A 289 -20.97 -15.49 -72.41
C TRP A 289 -21.21 -15.98 -70.98
N THR A 290 -20.80 -17.23 -70.71
CA THR A 290 -20.63 -17.77 -69.35
C THR A 290 -19.37 -17.20 -68.71
N THR A 291 -19.49 -16.46 -67.60
CA THR A 291 -18.38 -16.27 -66.66
C THR A 291 -18.56 -17.26 -65.51
N ILE A 292 -17.90 -18.41 -65.64
CA ILE A 292 -17.74 -19.37 -64.55
C ILE A 292 -16.83 -18.69 -63.51
N LEU A 293 -17.42 -18.18 -62.42
CA LEU A 293 -16.65 -17.88 -61.21
C LEU A 293 -16.33 -19.22 -60.54
N THR A 294 -15.26 -19.84 -61.03
CA THR A 294 -14.69 -21.06 -60.47
C THR A 294 -14.46 -20.88 -58.97
N GLU A 295 -14.97 -21.80 -58.18
CA GLU A 295 -14.55 -21.99 -56.80
C GLU A 295 -13.02 -22.02 -56.75
N LYS A 296 -12.40 -20.97 -56.22
CA LYS A 296 -11.02 -21.07 -55.79
C LYS A 296 -11.01 -22.00 -54.59
N HIS A 297 -10.79 -23.28 -54.89
CA HIS A 297 -10.31 -24.31 -53.98
C HIS A 297 -9.04 -23.79 -53.29
N TYR A 298 -9.22 -22.99 -52.24
CA TYR A 298 -8.20 -22.80 -51.23
C TYR A 298 -8.06 -24.15 -50.55
N ARG A 299 -7.08 -24.93 -51.02
CA ARG A 299 -6.66 -26.16 -50.36
C ARG A 299 -6.54 -25.85 -48.88
N ALA A 300 -7.26 -26.61 -48.05
CA ALA A 300 -7.08 -26.61 -46.61
C ALA A 300 -5.73 -27.28 -46.25
N SER A 301 -4.64 -26.72 -46.75
CA SER A 301 -3.28 -27.15 -46.47
C SER A 301 -2.92 -26.72 -45.07
N SER A 302 -3.09 -27.65 -44.12
CA SER A 302 -2.49 -27.58 -42.78
C SER A 302 -2.59 -26.20 -42.12
N LEU A 303 -3.80 -25.63 -42.05
CA LEU A 303 -4.10 -24.70 -40.97
C LEU A 303 -3.91 -25.50 -39.69
N ALA A 304 -2.79 -25.25 -39.01
CA ALA A 304 -2.53 -25.79 -37.68
C ALA A 304 -3.79 -25.58 -36.84
N THR A 305 -4.19 -26.58 -36.06
CA THR A 305 -5.38 -26.54 -35.22
C THR A 305 -5.17 -25.49 -34.12
N PHE A 306 -5.37 -24.22 -34.47
CA PHE A 306 -5.24 -23.10 -33.54
C PHE A 306 -6.25 -23.34 -32.42
N PRO A 307 -5.83 -23.27 -31.15
CA PRO A 307 -6.74 -23.50 -30.03
C PRO A 307 -7.87 -22.48 -30.09
N THR A 308 -9.08 -22.96 -30.36
CA THR A 308 -10.29 -22.13 -30.38
C THR A 308 -10.54 -21.59 -28.98
N ILE A 309 -10.60 -20.26 -28.85
CA ILE A 309 -10.91 -19.62 -27.57
C ILE A 309 -12.36 -20.01 -27.18
N PRO A 310 -12.59 -20.64 -26.02
CA PRO A 310 -13.93 -20.95 -25.55
C PRO A 310 -14.79 -19.68 -25.50
N GLN A 311 -16.07 -19.77 -25.88
CA GLN A 311 -16.94 -18.58 -25.98
C GLN A 311 -17.00 -17.79 -24.65
N HIS A 312 -17.00 -18.48 -23.51
CA HIS A 312 -17.00 -17.86 -22.18
C HIS A 312 -15.66 -17.21 -21.77
N HIS A 313 -14.56 -17.43 -22.50
CA HIS A 313 -13.31 -16.69 -22.32
C HIS A 313 -13.31 -15.33 -23.08
N VAL A 314 -14.29 -15.06 -23.94
CA VAL A 314 -14.35 -13.84 -24.75
C VAL A 314 -15.00 -12.69 -23.97
N LEU A 315 -14.23 -12.09 -23.05
CA LEU A 315 -14.72 -10.99 -22.20
C LEU A 315 -14.72 -9.61 -22.90
N ARG A 316 -13.91 -9.42 -23.96
CA ARG A 316 -13.72 -8.13 -24.65
C ARG A 316 -15.01 -7.51 -25.21
N SER A 317 -16.00 -8.33 -25.55
CA SER A 317 -17.34 -7.91 -25.96
C SER A 317 -18.06 -7.06 -24.91
N GLY A 318 -17.73 -7.22 -23.62
CA GLY A 318 -18.35 -6.49 -22.51
C GLY A 318 -17.75 -5.13 -22.18
N TYR A 319 -16.67 -4.68 -22.86
CA TYR A 319 -15.97 -3.44 -22.50
C TYR A 319 -15.22 -2.70 -23.64
N PHE A 320 -15.41 -3.08 -24.91
CA PHE A 320 -14.72 -2.44 -26.03
C PHE A 320 -15.16 -0.96 -26.26
N HIS A 321 -16.43 -0.65 -26.04
CA HIS A 321 -17.00 0.70 -26.20
C HIS A 321 -16.91 1.52 -24.89
N PRO A 322 -16.75 2.87 -24.93
CA PRO A 322 -16.72 3.70 -23.72
C PRO A 322 -17.93 3.48 -22.79
N VAL A 323 -19.15 3.50 -23.33
CA VAL A 323 -20.39 3.26 -22.55
C VAL A 323 -20.41 1.87 -21.91
N LEU A 324 -19.84 0.85 -22.56
CA LEU A 324 -19.74 -0.48 -21.96
C LEU A 324 -18.79 -0.47 -20.76
N ARG A 325 -17.66 0.25 -20.83
CA ARG A 325 -16.78 0.44 -19.66
C ARG A 325 -17.48 1.19 -18.54
N GLU A 326 -18.27 2.20 -18.87
CA GLU A 326 -19.08 2.93 -17.90
C GLU A 326 -20.08 2.01 -17.18
N TRP A 327 -20.80 1.17 -17.91
CA TRP A 327 -21.72 0.15 -17.34
C TRP A 327 -21.03 -0.82 -16.39
N GLN A 328 -19.83 -1.30 -16.72
CA GLN A 328 -19.01 -2.15 -15.83
C GLN A 328 -18.52 -1.41 -14.57
N SER A 329 -18.60 -0.07 -14.55
CA SER A 329 -18.09 0.80 -13.48
C SER A 329 -19.16 1.54 -12.68
N LEU A 330 -20.45 1.37 -12.99
CA LEU A 330 -21.55 2.10 -12.34
C LEU A 330 -21.50 2.10 -10.79
N PRO A 331 -21.19 0.97 -10.09
CA PRO A 331 -21.07 0.95 -8.64
C PRO A 331 -19.87 1.74 -8.06
N SER A 332 -19.00 2.27 -8.93
CA SER A 332 -17.79 3.04 -8.59
C SER A 332 -17.80 4.48 -9.10
N LEU A 333 -18.94 4.96 -9.61
CA LEU A 333 -19.11 6.38 -9.95
C LEU A 333 -18.98 7.25 -8.69
N ILE A 334 -18.25 8.35 -8.81
CA ILE A 334 -18.03 9.31 -7.72
C ILE A 334 -18.77 10.60 -8.03
N THR A 335 -19.63 11.01 -7.11
CA THR A 335 -20.38 12.28 -7.11
C THR A 335 -19.90 13.16 -5.95
N PRO A 336 -20.19 14.48 -5.93
CA PRO A 336 -19.86 15.34 -4.79
C PRO A 336 -20.41 14.84 -3.45
N SER A 337 -21.58 14.18 -3.43
CA SER A 337 -22.16 13.56 -2.23
C SER A 337 -21.38 12.37 -1.66
N ASN A 338 -20.41 11.81 -2.40
CA ASN A 338 -19.49 10.80 -1.86
C ASN A 338 -18.29 11.43 -1.13
N LEU A 339 -18.15 12.76 -1.15
CA LEU A 339 -16.99 13.47 -0.62
C LEU A 339 -17.33 14.17 0.70
N MET A 340 -16.48 13.94 1.70
CA MET A 340 -16.49 14.65 2.98
C MET A 340 -15.12 15.29 3.19
N LEU A 341 -15.05 16.62 3.20
CA LEU A 341 -13.79 17.37 3.23
C LEU A 341 -13.30 17.57 4.69
N PRO A 342 -12.08 17.11 5.04
CA PRO A 342 -11.45 17.47 6.31
C PRO A 342 -11.11 18.97 6.39
N VAL A 343 -11.49 19.62 7.48
CA VAL A 343 -11.17 21.04 7.74
C VAL A 343 -10.57 21.20 9.14
N PHE A 344 -9.41 21.86 9.23
CA PHE A 344 -8.71 22.11 10.49
C PHE A 344 -9.02 23.52 11.00
N VAL A 345 -9.60 23.62 12.19
CA VAL A 345 -10.06 24.88 12.80
C VAL A 345 -9.28 25.23 14.06
N THR A 346 -8.98 26.52 14.25
CA THR A 346 -8.19 27.04 15.37
C THR A 346 -8.92 28.11 16.17
N ASP A 347 -8.53 28.28 17.43
CA ASP A 347 -9.04 29.32 18.35
C ASP A 347 -8.38 30.69 18.13
N MET A 348 -7.52 30.80 17.11
CA MET A 348 -6.98 32.04 16.56
C MET A 348 -7.89 32.52 15.43
N GLU A 349 -8.92 33.29 15.76
CA GLU A 349 -10.04 33.68 14.89
C GLU A 349 -9.68 34.09 13.44
N GLU A 350 -8.58 34.81 13.25
CA GLU A 350 -8.13 35.38 11.96
C GLU A 350 -7.01 34.57 11.27
N LEU A 351 -6.57 33.46 11.88
CA LEU A 351 -5.41 32.69 11.40
C LEU A 351 -5.69 32.00 10.06
N VAL A 352 -4.70 32.04 9.16
CA VAL A 352 -4.68 31.21 7.95
C VAL A 352 -3.25 30.71 7.78
N GLU A 353 -2.98 29.49 8.23
CA GLU A 353 -1.63 28.92 8.33
C GLU A 353 -1.50 27.66 7.46
N ASP A 354 -0.49 27.58 6.59
CA ASP A 354 -0.21 26.38 5.80
C ASP A 354 0.35 25.24 6.67
N VAL A 355 -0.16 24.03 6.48
CA VAL A 355 0.30 22.86 7.24
C VAL A 355 1.61 22.33 6.64
N ALA A 356 2.69 22.41 7.40
CA ALA A 356 4.01 21.92 7.02
C ALA A 356 3.99 20.41 6.66
N GLY A 357 4.35 20.10 5.41
CA GLY A 357 4.32 18.74 4.87
C GLY A 357 2.95 18.27 4.39
N PHE A 358 1.95 19.16 4.31
CA PHE A 358 0.62 18.83 3.77
C PHE A 358 0.17 19.90 2.75
N PRO A 359 0.74 19.90 1.52
CA PRO A 359 0.45 20.94 0.52
C PRO A 359 -1.04 21.07 0.20
N GLY A 360 -1.52 22.32 0.13
CA GLY A 360 -2.93 22.63 -0.12
C GLY A 360 -3.85 22.53 1.12
N VAL A 361 -3.33 22.11 2.27
CA VAL A 361 -4.07 22.08 3.54
C VAL A 361 -3.61 23.23 4.44
N LYS A 362 -4.60 23.95 4.98
CA LYS A 362 -4.41 25.07 5.90
C LYS A 362 -5.18 24.83 7.21
N GLN A 363 -4.68 25.40 8.28
CA GLN A 363 -5.41 25.62 9.53
C GLN A 363 -6.12 26.98 9.43
N TRP A 364 -7.41 27.00 9.75
CA TRP A 364 -8.28 28.17 9.60
C TRP A 364 -8.76 28.68 10.95
N GLY A 365 -8.70 29.99 11.14
CA GLY A 365 -9.42 30.70 12.18
C GLY A 365 -10.92 30.74 11.89
N VAL A 366 -11.74 30.76 12.94
CA VAL A 366 -13.20 30.69 12.86
C VAL A 366 -13.82 31.80 11.99
N LYS A 367 -13.21 32.99 11.91
CA LYS A 367 -13.74 34.08 11.05
C LYS A 367 -13.37 33.93 9.58
N ARG A 368 -12.28 33.21 9.28
CA ARG A 368 -11.73 33.05 7.92
C ARG A 368 -12.22 31.78 7.20
N ILE A 369 -12.81 30.83 7.93
CA ILE A 369 -13.28 29.56 7.35
C ILE A 369 -14.36 29.73 6.27
N THR A 370 -15.17 30.78 6.34
CA THR A 370 -16.21 31.08 5.33
C THR A 370 -15.60 31.47 3.98
N GLU A 371 -14.44 32.14 3.96
CA GLU A 371 -13.71 32.44 2.71
C GLU A 371 -13.27 31.16 2.00
N PHE A 372 -12.86 30.15 2.77
CA PHE A 372 -12.48 28.83 2.25
C PHE A 372 -13.69 28.02 1.78
N LEU A 373 -14.77 27.98 2.57
CA LEU A 373 -15.93 27.13 2.28
C LEU A 373 -16.84 27.70 1.18
N THR A 374 -17.04 29.02 1.10
CA THR A 374 -17.94 29.65 0.11
C THR A 374 -17.74 29.16 -1.35
N PRO A 375 -16.53 29.20 -1.93
CA PRO A 375 -16.32 28.72 -3.30
C PRO A 375 -16.51 27.20 -3.43
N LEU A 376 -16.23 26.42 -2.38
CA LEU A 376 -16.36 24.96 -2.41
C LEU A 376 -17.83 24.53 -2.34
N VAL A 377 -18.62 25.15 -1.46
CA VAL A 377 -20.08 24.92 -1.37
C VAL A 377 -20.76 25.32 -2.68
N LYS A 378 -20.37 26.46 -3.27
CA LYS A 378 -20.85 26.88 -4.60
C LYS A 378 -20.52 25.86 -5.71
N ASN A 379 -19.42 25.14 -5.59
CA ASN A 379 -19.00 24.09 -6.51
C ASN A 379 -19.59 22.70 -6.16
N GLY A 380 -20.53 22.61 -5.21
CA GLY A 380 -21.24 21.38 -4.87
C GLY A 380 -20.68 20.57 -3.70
N LEU A 381 -19.78 21.14 -2.88
CA LEU A 381 -19.36 20.49 -1.63
C LEU A 381 -20.55 20.35 -0.67
N SER A 382 -20.97 19.11 -0.39
CA SER A 382 -22.14 18.81 0.43
C SER A 382 -21.84 18.34 1.86
N SER A 383 -20.59 17.97 2.18
CA SER A 383 -20.23 17.59 3.56
C SER A 383 -18.78 17.89 3.95
N ILE A 384 -18.57 18.16 5.23
CA ILE A 384 -17.25 18.42 5.84
C ILE A 384 -17.07 17.63 7.14
N ILE A 385 -15.82 17.43 7.57
CA ILE A 385 -15.49 16.96 8.91
C ILE A 385 -14.48 17.89 9.59
N LEU A 386 -14.86 18.43 10.75
CA LEU A 386 -14.07 19.39 11.51
C LEU A 386 -13.06 18.69 12.44
N PHE A 387 -11.83 19.23 12.47
CA PHE A 387 -10.76 18.88 13.39
C PHE A 387 -10.31 20.13 14.16
N GLY A 388 -10.44 20.12 15.48
CA GLY A 388 -10.00 21.22 16.33
C GLY A 388 -8.49 21.21 16.61
N VAL A 389 -7.86 22.37 16.47
CA VAL A 389 -6.43 22.58 16.70
C VAL A 389 -6.27 23.79 17.64
N PRO A 390 -6.31 23.59 18.97
CA PRO A 390 -6.17 24.67 19.93
C PRO A 390 -4.74 25.25 19.89
N LYS A 391 -4.64 26.57 19.77
CA LYS A 391 -3.39 27.35 19.79
C LYS A 391 -3.34 28.24 21.05
N LYS A 392 -4.49 28.76 21.50
CA LYS A 392 -4.65 29.54 22.74
C LYS A 392 -5.04 28.66 23.93
N THR A 393 -5.96 27.71 23.71
CA THR A 393 -6.55 26.90 24.77
C THR A 393 -5.51 25.96 25.38
N PRO A 394 -5.24 25.99 26.69
CA PRO A 394 -4.26 25.11 27.32
C PRO A 394 -4.59 23.64 27.12
N LYS A 395 -3.57 22.82 26.87
CA LYS A 395 -3.70 21.35 26.80
C LYS A 395 -3.44 20.74 28.18
N ASP A 396 -4.39 19.96 28.70
CA ASP A 396 -4.35 19.34 30.03
C ASP A 396 -4.50 17.81 29.97
N GLU A 397 -4.50 17.09 31.09
CA GLU A 397 -4.47 15.62 31.06
C GLU A 397 -5.76 14.96 30.54
N VAL A 398 -6.88 15.69 30.59
CA VAL A 398 -8.23 15.18 30.23
C VAL A 398 -8.80 15.81 28.95
N GLY A 399 -8.07 16.73 28.32
CA GLY A 399 -8.52 17.50 27.16
C GLY A 399 -9.72 18.39 27.46
N SER A 400 -9.75 19.11 28.59
CA SER A 400 -10.91 19.94 29.00
C SER A 400 -11.30 21.00 27.97
N GLY A 401 -10.34 21.55 27.23
CA GLY A 401 -10.58 22.53 26.14
C GLY A 401 -11.34 22.00 24.91
N ALA A 402 -11.68 20.70 24.85
CA ALA A 402 -12.27 20.09 23.66
C ALA A 402 -13.72 20.54 23.36
N ASP A 403 -14.50 20.87 24.40
CA ASP A 403 -15.96 21.00 24.33
C ASP A 403 -16.54 22.23 25.07
N GLY A 404 -15.68 23.13 25.55
CA GLY A 404 -16.08 24.45 26.05
C GLY A 404 -16.43 25.44 24.94
N LYS A 405 -16.94 26.63 25.31
CA LYS A 405 -17.26 27.73 24.39
C LYS A 405 -16.04 28.25 23.61
N ASP A 406 -14.85 28.09 24.18
CA ASP A 406 -13.58 28.48 23.57
C ASP A 406 -13.02 27.39 22.64
N SER A 407 -13.71 26.24 22.52
CA SER A 407 -13.29 25.17 21.60
C SER A 407 -13.44 25.63 20.14
N PRO A 408 -12.41 25.50 19.30
CA PRO A 408 -12.46 25.95 17.92
C PRO A 408 -13.50 25.20 17.08
N VAL A 409 -13.87 23.97 17.47
CA VAL A 409 -14.93 23.20 16.81
C VAL A 409 -16.32 23.76 17.15
N VAL A 410 -16.56 24.12 18.42
CA VAL A 410 -17.85 24.69 18.87
C VAL A 410 -18.09 26.04 18.19
N GLN A 411 -17.09 26.92 18.18
CA GLN A 411 -17.18 28.22 17.51
C GLN A 411 -17.33 28.10 15.99
N ALA A 412 -16.61 27.15 15.36
CA ALA A 412 -16.75 26.91 13.92
C ALA A 412 -18.13 26.36 13.56
N LEU A 413 -18.75 25.51 14.39
CA LEU A 413 -20.10 24.99 14.16
C LEU A 413 -21.14 26.12 14.10
N GLU A 414 -21.12 27.05 15.05
CA GLU A 414 -22.05 28.20 15.07
C GLU A 414 -21.94 29.02 13.77
N VAL A 415 -20.71 29.35 13.34
CA VAL A 415 -20.45 30.12 12.11
C VAL A 415 -20.87 29.34 10.86
N ILE A 416 -20.51 28.06 10.75
CA ILE A 416 -20.75 27.24 9.56
C ILE A 416 -22.25 26.95 9.41
N ARG A 417 -22.93 26.53 10.48
CA ARG A 417 -24.38 26.24 10.44
C ARG A 417 -25.21 27.50 10.15
N GLY A 418 -24.76 28.67 10.60
CA GLY A 418 -25.39 29.96 10.28
C GLY A 418 -25.23 30.42 8.84
N ASN A 419 -24.09 30.14 8.19
CA ASN A 419 -23.80 30.58 6.81
C ASN A 419 -24.15 29.53 5.73
N TYR A 420 -24.13 28.24 6.09
CA TYR A 420 -24.33 27.11 5.17
C TYR A 420 -25.30 26.08 5.78
N PRO A 421 -26.61 26.41 5.90
CA PRO A 421 -27.59 25.54 6.58
C PRO A 421 -27.74 24.16 5.92
N ASP A 422 -27.50 24.06 4.61
CA ASP A 422 -27.58 22.81 3.84
C ASP A 422 -26.28 21.98 3.88
N LEU A 423 -25.16 22.54 4.35
CA LEU A 423 -23.89 21.83 4.44
C LEU A 423 -23.91 20.84 5.60
N LEU A 424 -23.68 19.54 5.31
CA LEU A 424 -23.64 18.49 6.33
C LEU A 424 -22.32 18.56 7.11
N VAL A 425 -22.40 18.88 8.40
CA VAL A 425 -21.21 19.07 9.26
C VAL A 425 -21.00 17.88 10.19
N ALA A 426 -19.88 17.20 10.00
CA ALA A 426 -19.34 16.21 10.92
C ALA A 426 -18.24 16.82 11.81
N CYS A 427 -18.01 16.24 13.00
CA CYS A 427 -16.92 16.60 13.90
C CYS A 427 -16.13 15.38 14.37
N ASP A 428 -14.79 15.43 14.34
CA ASP A 428 -13.96 14.40 14.97
C ASP A 428 -14.09 14.47 16.50
N VAL A 429 -14.51 13.38 17.13
CA VAL A 429 -14.59 13.27 18.59
C VAL A 429 -13.36 12.53 19.08
N CYS A 430 -12.39 13.31 19.56
CA CYS A 430 -11.13 12.86 20.11
C CYS A 430 -10.51 13.96 20.97
N ILE A 431 -9.78 13.58 22.01
CA ILE A 431 -9.09 14.51 22.92
C ILE A 431 -7.61 14.74 22.55
N CYS A 432 -7.05 14.05 21.55
CA CYS A 432 -5.59 14.03 21.34
C CYS A 432 -4.94 15.34 20.87
N SER A 433 -5.72 16.29 20.34
CA SER A 433 -5.28 17.66 20.05
C SER A 433 -5.41 18.60 21.26
N TYR A 434 -6.15 18.17 22.29
CA TYR A 434 -6.45 18.92 23.51
C TYR A 434 -5.70 18.38 24.74
N THR A 435 -5.20 17.15 24.71
CA THR A 435 -4.46 16.57 25.84
C THR A 435 -3.01 17.01 25.89
N SER A 436 -2.49 17.26 27.09
CA SER A 436 -1.07 17.51 27.39
C SER A 436 -0.16 16.37 26.95
N THR A 437 -0.67 15.14 26.89
CA THR A 437 0.04 13.91 26.51
C THR A 437 0.08 13.64 25.00
N GLY A 438 -0.87 14.21 24.24
CA GLY A 438 -1.08 13.91 22.81
C GLY A 438 -1.69 12.53 22.54
N HIS A 439 -2.30 11.88 23.54
CA HIS A 439 -2.98 10.59 23.39
C HIS A 439 -4.49 10.73 23.21
N CYS A 440 -5.14 9.66 22.74
CA CYS A 440 -6.58 9.63 22.48
C CYS A 440 -7.42 9.26 23.72
N CYS A 441 -6.77 9.08 24.87
CA CYS A 441 -7.31 8.47 26.06
C CYS A 441 -6.76 9.16 27.32
N ILE A 442 -7.52 9.03 28.39
CA ILE A 442 -7.10 9.36 29.76
C ILE A 442 -6.36 8.14 30.31
N PHE A 443 -5.31 8.37 31.10
CA PHE A 443 -4.55 7.34 31.80
C PHE A 443 -4.85 7.38 33.30
N LYS A 444 -4.71 6.23 33.95
CA LYS A 444 -4.72 6.10 35.41
C LYS A 444 -3.35 6.47 35.99
N SER A 445 -3.27 6.60 37.31
CA SER A 445 -2.03 6.89 38.04
C SER A 445 -0.94 5.81 37.89
N ASP A 446 -1.29 4.58 37.50
CA ASP A 446 -0.35 3.50 37.19
C ASP A 446 0.15 3.51 35.73
N GLY A 447 -0.28 4.49 34.92
CA GLY A 447 0.05 4.60 33.50
C GLY A 447 -0.77 3.67 32.58
N THR A 448 -1.71 2.88 33.11
CA THR A 448 -2.65 2.11 32.30
C THR A 448 -3.75 3.00 31.73
N LEU A 449 -4.37 2.56 30.65
CA LEU A 449 -5.44 3.29 29.98
C LEU A 449 -6.75 3.20 30.80
N ASP A 450 -7.47 4.32 30.92
CA ASP A 450 -8.81 4.35 31.52
C ASP A 450 -9.90 4.49 30.44
N SER A 451 -10.44 3.37 29.98
CA SER A 451 -11.49 3.34 28.95
C SER A 451 -12.78 4.03 29.43
N VAL A 452 -13.13 3.91 30.71
CA VAL A 452 -14.38 4.45 31.25
C VAL A 452 -14.30 5.98 31.35
N ALA A 453 -13.23 6.51 31.95
CA ALA A 453 -12.98 7.94 31.99
C ALA A 453 -12.86 8.54 30.57
N SER A 454 -12.16 7.85 29.67
CA SER A 454 -12.03 8.26 28.26
C SER A 454 -13.38 8.31 27.56
N ASN A 455 -14.20 7.26 27.66
CA ASN A 455 -15.52 7.22 27.02
C ASN A 455 -16.49 8.27 27.58
N LEU A 456 -16.50 8.49 28.90
CA LEU A 456 -17.28 9.56 29.52
C LEU A 456 -16.83 10.95 29.02
N ARG A 457 -15.52 11.17 28.86
CA ARG A 457 -14.95 12.41 28.33
C ARG A 457 -15.35 12.65 26.87
N LEU A 458 -15.27 11.62 26.03
CA LEU A 458 -15.62 11.65 24.61
C LEU A 458 -17.14 11.81 24.39
N ALA A 459 -17.96 11.19 25.24
CA ALA A 459 -19.42 11.34 25.19
C ALA A 459 -19.86 12.78 25.51
N ARG A 460 -19.24 13.43 26.50
CA ARG A 460 -19.46 14.86 26.78
C ARG A 460 -19.09 15.75 25.59
N GLN A 461 -17.94 15.47 24.95
CA GLN A 461 -17.49 16.18 23.75
C GLN A 461 -18.48 16.02 22.59
N ALA A 462 -18.97 14.80 22.33
CA ALA A 462 -19.97 14.54 21.31
C ALA A 462 -21.30 15.29 21.56
N VAL A 463 -21.79 15.27 22.79
CA VAL A 463 -23.02 16.01 23.17
C VAL A 463 -22.85 17.52 23.03
N ALA A 464 -21.68 18.07 23.36
CA ALA A 464 -21.40 19.49 23.18
C ALA A 464 -21.37 19.88 21.69
N TYR A 465 -20.76 19.05 20.83
CA TYR A 465 -20.76 19.28 19.38
C TYR A 465 -22.17 19.16 18.78
N ALA A 466 -22.96 18.18 19.22
CA ALA A 466 -24.37 18.07 18.82
C ALA A 466 -25.18 19.30 19.22
N LYS A 467 -25.01 19.80 20.47
CA LYS A 467 -25.64 21.04 20.96
C LYS A 467 -25.21 22.29 20.17
N ALA A 468 -23.99 22.34 19.67
CA ALA A 468 -23.50 23.41 18.81
C ALA A 468 -23.93 23.26 17.34
N GLY A 469 -24.62 22.17 16.98
CA GLY A 469 -25.19 21.96 15.64
C GLY A 469 -24.46 20.96 14.74
N ALA A 470 -23.58 20.11 15.30
CA ALA A 470 -22.98 19.01 14.55
C ALA A 470 -24.04 17.94 14.22
N GLN A 471 -24.16 17.59 12.94
CA GLN A 471 -25.12 16.61 12.44
C GLN A 471 -24.52 15.18 12.47
N ILE A 472 -23.20 15.07 12.49
CA ILE A 472 -22.47 13.80 12.63
C ILE A 472 -21.33 13.98 13.65
N VAL A 473 -21.16 13.00 14.54
CA VAL A 473 -19.98 12.86 15.40
C VAL A 473 -19.16 11.64 15.02
N GLY A 474 -17.84 11.81 14.91
CA GLY A 474 -16.91 10.77 14.48
C GLY A 474 -15.93 10.36 15.59
N PRO A 475 -16.25 9.37 16.45
CA PRO A 475 -15.35 8.94 17.52
C PRO A 475 -14.08 8.31 16.94
N SER A 476 -12.95 9.00 17.08
CA SER A 476 -11.68 8.59 16.45
C SER A 476 -10.65 8.05 17.46
N ALA A 477 -11.03 7.92 18.72
CA ALA A 477 -10.15 7.55 19.82
C ALA A 477 -9.80 6.05 19.91
N MET A 478 -10.57 5.17 19.26
CA MET A 478 -10.42 3.70 19.36
C MET A 478 -10.44 3.16 20.80
N GLN A 479 -11.34 3.68 21.65
CA GLN A 479 -11.57 3.07 22.95
C GLN A 479 -12.68 2.02 22.81
N ASP A 480 -12.63 0.98 23.63
CA ASP A 480 -13.68 -0.05 23.64
C ASP A 480 -14.95 0.53 24.29
N GLY A 481 -16.13 0.34 23.68
CA GLY A 481 -17.38 0.90 24.18
C GLY A 481 -17.70 2.34 23.76
N THR A 482 -16.85 3.02 22.98
CA THR A 482 -17.05 4.45 22.68
C THR A 482 -18.38 4.72 21.96
N VAL A 483 -18.81 3.87 21.04
CA VAL A 483 -20.03 4.08 20.25
C VAL A 483 -21.25 4.00 21.17
N ALA A 484 -21.31 3.01 22.05
CA ALA A 484 -22.40 2.84 23.01
C ALA A 484 -22.50 4.05 23.97
N TYR A 485 -21.37 4.53 24.49
CA TYR A 485 -21.34 5.73 25.35
C TYR A 485 -21.81 6.98 24.61
N LEU A 486 -21.40 7.19 23.36
CA LEU A 486 -21.85 8.31 22.55
C LEU A 486 -23.34 8.23 22.22
N LYS A 487 -23.83 7.08 21.74
CA LYS A 487 -25.26 6.88 21.44
C LYS A 487 -26.15 7.04 22.67
N ALA A 488 -25.71 6.54 23.84
CA ALA A 488 -26.44 6.72 25.09
C ALA A 488 -26.52 8.21 25.49
N ALA A 489 -25.39 8.93 25.48
CA ALA A 489 -25.34 10.33 25.87
C ALA A 489 -26.06 11.28 24.89
N LEU A 490 -25.97 11.01 23.57
CA LEU A 490 -26.73 11.75 22.56
C LEU A 490 -28.24 11.55 22.75
N ARG A 491 -28.69 10.31 22.99
CA ARG A 491 -30.11 10.02 23.28
C ARG A 491 -30.60 10.73 24.54
N GLU A 492 -29.83 10.66 25.63
CA GLU A 492 -30.16 11.35 26.89
C GLU A 492 -30.21 12.87 26.72
N ALA A 493 -29.33 13.44 25.89
CA ALA A 493 -29.28 14.86 25.60
C ALA A 493 -30.32 15.35 24.55
N GLY A 494 -31.15 14.45 24.00
CA GLY A 494 -32.19 14.80 23.01
C GLY A 494 -31.72 14.87 21.54
N PHE A 495 -30.57 14.27 21.21
CA PHE A 495 -29.98 14.26 19.86
C PHE A 495 -29.91 12.86 19.22
N GLY A 496 -30.58 11.85 19.80
CA GLY A 496 -30.42 10.44 19.41
C GLY A 496 -30.91 10.08 18.00
N ASP A 497 -31.75 10.92 17.40
CA ASP A 497 -32.37 10.81 16.07
C ASP A 497 -31.87 11.89 15.09
N THR A 498 -31.18 12.92 15.58
CA THR A 498 -30.76 14.11 14.82
C THR A 498 -29.25 14.27 14.70
N CYS A 499 -28.45 13.54 15.49
CA CYS A 499 -26.99 13.50 15.39
C CYS A 499 -26.51 12.06 15.18
N ALA A 500 -25.94 11.77 14.01
CA ALA A 500 -25.48 10.44 13.65
C ALA A 500 -24.03 10.17 14.11
N VAL A 501 -23.68 8.90 14.28
CA VAL A 501 -22.36 8.42 14.70
C VAL A 501 -21.65 7.75 13.52
N LEU A 502 -20.61 8.41 13.00
CA LEU A 502 -19.70 7.88 11.99
C LEU A 502 -18.47 7.30 12.67
N SER A 503 -18.55 6.04 13.09
CA SER A 503 -17.45 5.47 13.87
C SER A 503 -16.21 5.22 13.02
N TYR A 504 -15.03 5.54 13.56
CA TYR A 504 -13.74 5.13 13.02
C TYR A 504 -13.44 3.66 13.33
N SER A 505 -14.42 2.77 13.14
CA SER A 505 -14.43 1.39 13.62
C SER A 505 -13.18 0.59 13.30
N ILE A 506 -12.54 0.90 12.18
CA ILE A 506 -11.30 0.28 11.75
C ILE A 506 -10.25 1.36 11.55
N LYS A 507 -9.50 1.69 12.61
CA LYS A 507 -8.37 2.62 12.59
C LYS A 507 -7.06 1.91 12.93
N PHE A 508 -6.26 1.63 11.91
CA PHE A 508 -4.98 0.93 12.04
C PHE A 508 -3.87 1.83 12.59
N ALA A 509 -2.90 1.23 13.28
CA ALA A 509 -1.65 1.85 13.73
C ALA A 509 -0.68 2.03 12.55
N SER A 510 -0.93 3.04 11.71
CA SER A 510 -0.21 3.25 10.45
C SER A 510 0.83 4.38 10.50
N VAL A 511 1.85 4.27 9.65
CA VAL A 511 2.87 5.30 9.40
C VAL A 511 2.34 6.49 8.59
N PHE A 512 1.27 6.31 7.80
CA PHE A 512 0.69 7.34 6.91
C PHE A 512 -0.05 8.49 7.64
N TYR A 513 0.13 8.63 8.96
CA TYR A 513 -0.45 9.71 9.75
C TYR A 513 0.49 10.90 9.98
N GLY A 514 1.73 10.86 9.48
CA GLY A 514 2.73 11.92 9.69
C GLY A 514 2.21 13.35 9.42
N PRO A 515 1.78 13.67 8.18
CA PRO A 515 1.23 14.99 7.85
C PRO A 515 0.00 15.39 8.68
N PHE A 516 -0.86 14.42 9.03
CA PHE A 516 -2.02 14.67 9.89
C PHE A 516 -1.61 15.06 11.33
N ARG A 517 -0.53 14.48 11.88
CA ARG A 517 -0.06 14.83 13.23
C ARG A 517 0.45 16.26 13.33
N HIS A 518 1.01 16.80 12.25
CA HIS A 518 1.32 18.23 12.13
C HIS A 518 0.04 19.06 11.95
N ALA A 519 -0.86 18.64 11.06
CA ALA A 519 -2.12 19.33 10.78
C ALA A 519 -3.01 19.52 12.02
N ALA A 520 -3.06 18.53 12.90
CA ALA A 520 -3.91 18.51 14.09
C ALA A 520 -3.15 18.84 15.39
N ASP A 521 -1.85 19.16 15.32
CA ASP A 521 -0.93 19.32 16.47
C ASP A 521 -1.15 18.27 17.58
N CYS A 522 -1.09 17.00 17.18
CA CYS A 522 -1.50 15.84 17.99
C CYS A 522 -0.44 14.72 18.02
N ALA A 523 0.84 15.06 17.94
CA ALA A 523 1.90 14.06 18.14
C ALA A 523 1.88 13.56 19.60
N PRO A 524 1.89 12.24 19.87
CA PRO A 524 2.03 11.73 21.23
C PRO A 524 3.41 12.14 21.76
N LYS A 525 3.45 12.70 22.97
CA LYS A 525 4.72 13.18 23.57
C LYS A 525 5.60 12.06 24.11
N ALA A 526 5.00 10.92 24.45
CA ALA A 526 5.69 9.72 24.89
C ALA A 526 4.98 8.46 24.32
N GLY A 527 5.71 7.35 24.20
CA GLY A 527 5.15 6.09 23.73
C GLY A 527 4.59 6.12 22.30
N ASP A 528 3.61 5.26 22.02
CA ASP A 528 2.91 5.21 20.74
C ASP A 528 1.41 4.90 20.93
N ARG A 529 0.69 4.69 19.82
CA ARG A 529 -0.77 4.46 19.82
C ARG A 529 -1.17 3.00 19.57
N LYS A 530 -0.23 2.04 19.60
CA LYS A 530 -0.46 0.62 19.23
C LYS A 530 -1.25 -0.17 20.28
N SER A 531 -1.44 0.38 21.49
CA SER A 531 -2.29 -0.21 22.53
C SER A 531 -3.79 -0.06 22.26
N TYR A 532 -4.19 0.78 21.30
CA TYR A 532 -5.59 1.01 20.94
C TYR A 532 -5.84 1.13 19.42
N GLN A 533 -4.84 1.56 18.62
CA GLN A 533 -4.94 1.49 17.16
C GLN A 533 -4.60 0.08 16.66
N ILE A 534 -5.38 -0.44 15.71
CA ILE A 534 -5.33 -1.85 15.30
C ILE A 534 -3.98 -2.17 14.64
N PRO A 535 -3.30 -3.28 14.98
CA PRO A 535 -2.07 -3.70 14.30
C PRO A 535 -2.30 -3.90 12.79
N PRO A 536 -1.43 -3.37 11.90
CA PRO A 536 -1.64 -3.38 10.43
C PRO A 536 -2.04 -4.73 9.82
N GLY A 537 -1.47 -5.84 10.30
CA GLY A 537 -1.79 -7.18 9.77
C GLY A 537 -3.06 -7.83 10.33
N SER A 538 -3.84 -7.15 11.18
CA SER A 538 -4.92 -7.78 11.96
C SER A 538 -6.32 -7.51 11.40
N SER A 539 -6.66 -8.22 10.31
CA SER A 539 -8.01 -8.23 9.75
C SER A 539 -9.06 -8.79 10.73
N SER A 540 -8.67 -9.72 11.61
CA SER A 540 -9.56 -10.29 12.63
C SER A 540 -9.96 -9.29 13.72
N LEU A 541 -9.03 -8.45 14.19
CA LEU A 541 -9.36 -7.36 15.12
C LEU A 541 -10.19 -6.27 14.44
N ALA A 542 -9.88 -5.92 13.18
CA ALA A 542 -10.71 -5.00 12.39
C ALA A 542 -12.16 -5.46 12.27
N MET A 543 -12.39 -6.75 11.97
CA MET A 543 -13.75 -7.30 11.88
C MET A 543 -14.47 -7.39 13.21
N ARG A 544 -13.76 -7.63 14.32
CA ARG A 544 -14.34 -7.60 15.67
C ARG A 544 -14.71 -6.17 16.10
N ALA A 545 -13.87 -5.18 15.80
CA ALA A 545 -14.14 -3.79 16.12
C ALA A 545 -15.33 -3.24 15.31
N ALA A 546 -15.43 -3.56 14.01
CA ALA A 546 -16.59 -3.20 13.21
C ALA A 546 -17.88 -3.92 13.64
N ALA A 547 -17.82 -5.21 14.01
CA ALA A 547 -18.99 -5.92 14.54
C ALA A 547 -19.49 -5.27 15.85
N ARG A 548 -18.58 -5.02 16.79
CA ARG A 548 -18.88 -4.32 18.05
C ARG A 548 -19.52 -2.96 17.79
N ASP A 549 -18.93 -2.14 16.93
CA ASP A 549 -19.45 -0.78 16.68
C ASP A 549 -20.86 -0.80 16.05
N VAL A 550 -21.17 -1.81 15.22
CA VAL A 550 -22.54 -2.04 14.72
C VAL A 550 -23.49 -2.47 15.85
N GLU A 551 -23.07 -3.39 16.73
CA GLU A 551 -23.84 -3.82 17.90
C GLU A 551 -24.08 -2.67 18.90
N GLU A 552 -23.10 -1.76 19.05
CA GLU A 552 -23.18 -0.54 19.85
C GLU A 552 -24.02 0.58 19.18
N GLY A 553 -24.41 0.40 17.92
CA GLY A 553 -25.35 1.27 17.19
C GLY A 553 -24.71 2.37 16.33
N ALA A 554 -23.51 2.18 15.78
CA ALA A 554 -22.93 3.12 14.82
C ALA A 554 -23.79 3.20 13.54
N ASP A 555 -24.23 4.41 13.16
CA ASP A 555 -25.06 4.60 11.95
C ASP A 555 -24.23 4.39 10.68
N MET A 556 -22.93 4.68 10.75
CA MET A 556 -21.98 4.58 9.64
C MET A 556 -20.62 4.09 10.13
N LEU A 557 -19.91 3.34 9.29
CA LEU A 557 -18.59 2.76 9.60
C LEU A 557 -17.49 3.43 8.78
N MET A 558 -16.24 3.38 9.25
CA MET A 558 -15.09 3.91 8.51
C MET A 558 -13.83 3.04 8.63
N VAL A 559 -13.11 2.88 7.51
CA VAL A 559 -11.74 2.31 7.45
C VAL A 559 -10.70 3.43 7.28
N LYS A 560 -9.66 3.42 8.12
CA LYS A 560 -8.55 4.39 8.15
C LYS A 560 -7.22 3.71 8.48
N PRO A 561 -6.16 3.82 7.65
CA PRO A 561 -6.12 4.40 6.30
C PRO A 561 -7.04 3.70 5.29
N GLY A 562 -7.44 4.40 4.24
CA GLY A 562 -8.28 3.86 3.17
C GLY A 562 -7.51 3.03 2.13
N LEU A 563 -6.75 3.69 1.24
CA LEU A 563 -6.19 3.06 0.03
C LEU A 563 -5.29 1.84 0.32
N THR A 564 -4.58 1.84 1.44
CA THR A 564 -3.67 0.74 1.83
C THR A 564 -4.36 -0.41 2.58
N TYR A 565 -5.69 -0.36 2.71
CA TYR A 565 -6.52 -1.39 3.38
C TYR A 565 -7.83 -1.65 2.60
N LEU A 566 -7.79 -1.61 1.26
CA LEU A 566 -8.96 -1.87 0.41
C LEU A 566 -9.52 -3.29 0.55
N ASP A 567 -8.68 -4.26 0.93
CA ASP A 567 -9.09 -5.61 1.33
C ASP A 567 -10.02 -5.56 2.55
N ILE A 568 -9.68 -4.74 3.54
CA ILE A 568 -10.51 -4.53 4.73
C ILE A 568 -11.77 -3.73 4.40
N VAL A 569 -11.70 -2.74 3.50
CA VAL A 569 -12.90 -2.04 2.98
C VAL A 569 -13.88 -3.02 2.36
N ARG A 570 -13.42 -3.89 1.45
CA ARG A 570 -14.23 -4.93 0.80
C ARG A 570 -14.87 -5.86 1.84
N LEU A 571 -14.04 -6.42 2.73
CA LEU A 571 -14.48 -7.34 3.79
C LEU A 571 -15.50 -6.70 4.75
N THR A 572 -15.31 -5.42 5.09
CA THR A 572 -16.27 -4.66 5.91
C THR A 572 -17.60 -4.50 5.19
N LYS A 573 -17.59 -4.17 3.88
CA LYS A 573 -18.82 -3.98 3.11
C LYS A 573 -19.54 -5.30 2.81
N ASP A 574 -18.82 -6.40 2.66
CA ASP A 574 -19.40 -7.75 2.57
C ASP A 574 -20.13 -8.15 3.86
N ARG A 575 -19.52 -7.86 5.02
CA ARG A 575 -20.06 -8.26 6.32
C ARG A 575 -21.17 -7.33 6.83
N PHE A 576 -21.11 -6.05 6.49
CA PHE A 576 -22.07 -5.02 6.93
C PHE A 576 -22.68 -4.28 5.73
N PRO A 577 -23.37 -4.99 4.81
CA PRO A 577 -23.85 -4.41 3.55
C PRO A 577 -24.84 -3.26 3.75
N ASN A 578 -25.60 -3.30 4.84
CA ASN A 578 -26.66 -2.33 5.15
C ASN A 578 -26.16 -1.00 5.74
N HIS A 579 -24.88 -0.91 6.13
CA HIS A 579 -24.31 0.34 6.67
C HIS A 579 -23.58 1.13 5.56
N PRO A 580 -23.68 2.47 5.54
CA PRO A 580 -22.78 3.30 4.76
C PRO A 580 -21.34 3.11 5.27
N LEU A 581 -20.39 2.99 4.33
CA LEU A 581 -18.99 2.74 4.64
C LEU A 581 -18.13 3.88 4.07
N PHE A 582 -17.48 4.62 4.97
CA PHE A 582 -16.53 5.67 4.64
C PHE A 582 -15.10 5.11 4.56
N ILE A 583 -14.29 5.76 3.73
CA ILE A 583 -12.89 5.39 3.47
C ILE A 583 -12.04 6.64 3.69
N TYR A 584 -11.22 6.67 4.73
CA TYR A 584 -10.40 7.86 5.01
C TYR A 584 -9.12 7.83 4.16
N HIS A 585 -9.10 8.59 3.07
CA HIS A 585 -7.87 8.84 2.30
C HIS A 585 -6.93 9.76 3.11
N VAL A 586 -6.06 9.14 3.91
CA VAL A 586 -4.95 9.85 4.57
C VAL A 586 -3.85 10.15 3.55
N ARG A 587 -3.07 11.21 3.81
CA ARG A 587 -1.95 11.57 2.96
C ARG A 587 -0.90 10.45 2.96
N LEU A 588 -0.75 9.79 1.81
CA LEU A 588 0.39 8.94 1.52
C LEU A 588 1.64 9.82 1.35
N LEU A 589 2.80 9.26 1.73
CA LEU A 589 4.09 9.96 1.81
C LEU A 589 4.43 10.66 0.48
#